data_AF-A0A6J0B4M9-F1
#
_entry.id   AF-A0A6J0B4M9-F1
#
_cell.length_a   1.000
_cell.length_b   1.000
_cell.length_c   1.000
_cell.angle_alpha   90.00
_cell.angle_beta   90.00
_cell.angle_gamma   90.00
#
_symmetry.space_group_name_H-M   'P 1'
#
loop_
_entity.id
_entity.type
_entity.pdbx_description
1 polymer ?
#
loop_
_entity_poly.entity_id
_entity_poly.type
_entity_poly.pdbx_seq_one_letter_code
_entity_poly.pdbx_strand_id
1 'polypeptide(L)'
;MADEAGTSSQSFADKQAERMKRLRELHSKRNEARQQNHKEVIEEDKRNKLPSNWEARKRQADWIMKDEEARKEARANGEDYDRVKLLQIDATEAERLARKRKKKNPDPGFADFEQATIRQYNRLVKGIKPNMENYEAAKEKLGAAFYGDRNTILQGLHEDKKDAVDRLVEDVEKQIAKREKYSRRRMHNDDADIDYINERNAKFNQKLERFYGEHTRETKLNLERGTAI
;
A
#
# COMPACT_ATOMS: atom_id res chain seq x y z
N MET A 1 -27.88 -55.36 24.39
CA MET A 1 -27.68 -56.70 23.82
C MET A 1 -26.32 -56.68 23.17
N ALA A 2 -25.39 -57.44 23.77
CA ALA A 2 -24.05 -57.62 23.24
C ALA A 2 -24.14 -58.63 22.10
N ASP A 3 -23.74 -58.25 20.90
CA ASP A 3 -23.58 -59.19 19.79
C ASP A 3 -22.15 -59.74 19.82
N GLU A 4 -22.05 -60.94 20.39
CA GLU A 4 -20.92 -61.85 20.22
C GLU A 4 -20.89 -62.35 18.76
N ALA A 5 -19.95 -61.84 17.97
CA ALA A 5 -19.62 -62.41 16.67
C ALA A 5 -18.46 -63.40 16.83
N GLY A 6 -18.76 -64.68 16.57
CA GLY A 6 -17.90 -65.81 16.85
C GLY A 6 -16.56 -65.79 16.11
N THR A 7 -15.51 -66.16 16.85
CA THR A 7 -14.16 -66.37 16.34
C THR A 7 -14.07 -67.68 15.57
N SER A 8 -14.25 -67.65 14.24
CA SER A 8 -13.85 -68.75 13.36
C SER A 8 -12.32 -68.85 13.32
N SER A 9 -11.77 -70.04 13.59
CA SER A 9 -10.33 -70.29 13.66
C SER A 9 -9.67 -70.22 12.28
N GLN A 10 -9.32 -69.02 11.83
CA GLN A 10 -8.53 -68.81 10.61
C GLN A 10 -7.19 -69.54 10.70
N SER A 11 -6.76 -70.13 9.58
CA SER A 11 -5.45 -70.76 9.45
C SER A 11 -4.33 -69.74 9.75
N PHE A 12 -3.20 -70.22 10.25
CA PHE A 12 -2.02 -69.37 10.48
C PHE A 12 -1.63 -68.57 9.21
N ALA A 13 -1.79 -69.18 8.03
CA ALA A 13 -1.53 -68.53 6.75
C ALA A 13 -2.49 -67.36 6.45
N ASP A 14 -3.78 -67.52 6.77
CA ASP A 14 -4.79 -66.47 6.57
C ASP A 14 -4.58 -65.30 7.53
N LYS A 15 -4.26 -65.59 8.80
CA LYS A 15 -3.88 -64.57 9.80
C LYS A 15 -2.61 -63.82 9.39
N GLN A 16 -1.64 -64.51 8.78
CA GLN A 16 -0.43 -63.90 8.24
C GLN A 16 -0.74 -63.03 7.01
N ALA A 17 -1.63 -63.47 6.11
CA ALA A 17 -2.07 -62.69 4.97
C ALA A 17 -2.81 -61.42 5.38
N GLU A 18 -3.72 -61.49 6.36
CA GLU A 18 -4.39 -60.32 6.94
C GLU A 18 -3.42 -59.36 7.62
N ARG A 19 -2.43 -59.88 8.37
CA ARG A 19 -1.38 -59.08 8.98
C ARG A 19 -0.53 -58.35 7.93
N MET A 20 -0.20 -59.02 6.82
CA MET A 20 0.54 -58.43 5.71
C MET A 20 -0.29 -57.40 4.94
N LYS A 21 -1.60 -57.62 4.76
CA LYS A 21 -2.51 -56.66 4.17
C LYS A 21 -2.62 -55.39 5.03
N ARG A 22 -2.82 -55.56 6.34
CA ARG A 22 -2.82 -54.45 7.30
C ARG A 22 -1.49 -53.68 7.31
N LEU A 23 -0.36 -54.38 7.18
CA LEU A 23 0.96 -53.74 7.07
C LEU A 23 1.12 -52.92 5.78
N ARG A 24 0.63 -53.42 4.64
CA ARG A 24 0.60 -52.66 3.38
C ARG A 24 -0.30 -51.42 3.48
N GLU A 25 -1.48 -51.55 4.08
CA GLU A 25 -2.39 -50.42 4.32
C GLU A 25 -1.74 -49.38 5.24
N LEU A 26 -1.04 -49.80 6.30
CA LEU A 26 -0.28 -48.91 7.16
C LEU A 26 0.85 -48.20 6.40
N HIS A 27 1.54 -48.90 5.50
CA HIS A 27 2.56 -48.29 4.64
C HIS A 27 1.96 -47.27 3.66
N SER A 28 0.79 -47.57 3.05
CA SER A 28 0.07 -46.62 2.19
C SER A 28 -0.32 -45.37 2.96
N LYS A 29 -1.00 -45.53 4.10
CA LYS A 29 -1.39 -44.43 4.98
C LYS A 29 -0.20 -43.60 5.45
N ARG A 30 0.94 -44.24 5.75
CA ARG A 30 2.18 -43.54 6.09
C ARG A 30 2.72 -42.73 4.91
N ASN A 31 2.67 -43.27 3.70
CA ASN A 31 3.13 -42.58 2.51
C ASN A 31 2.20 -41.43 2.13
N GLU A 32 0.89 -41.62 2.23
CA GLU A 32 -0.13 -40.58 2.06
C GLU A 32 0.06 -39.45 3.06
N ALA A 33 0.24 -39.77 4.35
CA ALA A 33 0.51 -38.78 5.38
C ALA A 33 1.82 -38.01 5.10
N ARG A 34 2.88 -38.69 4.67
CA ARG A 34 4.14 -38.02 4.26
C ARG A 34 3.92 -37.05 3.09
N GLN A 35 3.14 -37.45 2.09
CA GLN A 35 2.85 -36.61 0.92
C GLN A 35 1.98 -35.40 1.29
N GLN A 36 0.95 -35.60 2.12
CA GLN A 36 0.10 -34.52 2.62
C GLN A 36 0.90 -33.53 3.45
N ASN A 37 1.68 -34.01 4.42
CA ASN A 37 2.56 -33.16 5.23
C ASN A 37 3.55 -32.38 4.34
N HIS A 38 4.15 -33.03 3.35
CA HIS A 38 5.08 -32.36 2.44
C HIS A 38 4.38 -31.28 1.60
N LYS A 39 3.17 -31.57 1.10
CA LYS A 39 2.35 -30.60 0.36
C LYS A 39 1.97 -29.40 1.22
N GLU A 40 1.55 -29.64 2.46
CA GLU A 40 1.21 -28.58 3.42
C GLU A 40 2.42 -27.72 3.75
N VAL A 41 3.59 -28.32 4.03
CA VAL A 41 4.84 -27.58 4.27
C VAL A 41 5.21 -26.71 3.06
N ILE A 42 5.07 -27.22 1.84
CA ILE A 42 5.31 -26.43 0.62
C ILE A 42 4.29 -25.29 0.49
N GLU A 43 3.01 -25.54 0.78
CA GLU A 43 1.96 -24.51 0.71
C GLU A 43 2.15 -23.42 1.78
N GLU A 44 2.56 -23.78 2.99
CA GLU A 44 2.94 -22.84 4.04
C GLU A 44 4.16 -22.03 3.66
N ASP A 45 5.22 -22.65 3.13
CA ASP A 45 6.40 -21.93 2.63
C ASP A 45 6.03 -20.96 1.50
N LYS A 46 5.17 -21.38 0.57
CA LYS A 46 4.61 -20.49 -0.47
C LYS A 46 3.84 -19.33 0.16
N ARG A 47 2.98 -19.56 1.16
CA ARG A 47 2.24 -18.51 1.86
C ARG A 47 3.18 -17.54 2.58
N ASN A 48 4.24 -18.04 3.21
CA ASN A 48 5.24 -17.25 3.90
C ASN A 48 6.11 -16.44 2.92
N LYS A 49 6.38 -16.97 1.73
CA LYS A 49 7.14 -16.30 0.68
C LYS A 49 6.32 -15.25 -0.07
N LEU A 50 4.99 -15.34 -0.04
CA LEU A 50 4.12 -14.37 -0.68
C LEU A 50 4.22 -13.01 0.03
N PRO A 51 4.29 -11.90 -0.73
CA PRO A 51 4.17 -10.58 -0.16
C PRO A 51 2.84 -10.41 0.60
N SER A 52 2.85 -9.68 1.73
CA SER A 52 1.64 -9.39 2.51
C SER A 52 0.48 -8.76 1.70
N ASN A 53 0.78 -8.10 0.58
CA ASN A 53 -0.19 -7.49 -0.32
C ASN A 53 -0.64 -8.39 -1.49
N TRP A 54 -0.26 -9.67 -1.51
CA TRP A 54 -0.52 -10.58 -2.63
C TRP A 54 -2.01 -10.78 -2.92
N GLU A 55 -2.84 -11.00 -1.90
CA GLU A 55 -4.27 -11.19 -2.10
C GLU A 55 -4.95 -9.94 -2.67
N ALA A 56 -4.51 -8.76 -2.25
CA ALA A 56 -5.00 -7.50 -2.79
C ALA A 56 -4.60 -7.35 -4.26
N ARG A 57 -3.35 -7.71 -4.61
CA ARG A 57 -2.88 -7.72 -6.00
C ARG A 57 -3.64 -8.73 -6.85
N LYS A 58 -3.90 -9.93 -6.35
CA LYS A 58 -4.69 -10.96 -7.02
C LYS A 58 -6.12 -10.48 -7.27
N ARG A 59 -6.79 -9.95 -6.24
CA ARG A 59 -8.13 -9.37 -6.37
C ARG A 59 -8.19 -8.25 -7.39
N GLN A 60 -7.15 -7.41 -7.44
CA GLN A 60 -7.05 -6.36 -8.45
C GLN A 60 -6.88 -6.94 -9.86
N ALA A 61 -6.03 -7.95 -10.05
CA ALA A 61 -5.86 -8.63 -11.32
C ALA A 61 -7.16 -9.30 -11.78
N ASP A 62 -7.83 -10.05 -10.89
CA ASP A 62 -9.11 -10.68 -11.15
C ASP A 62 -10.19 -9.64 -11.54
N TRP A 63 -10.18 -8.48 -10.88
CA TRP A 63 -11.09 -7.38 -11.21
C TRP A 63 -10.79 -6.76 -12.58
N ILE A 64 -9.51 -6.58 -12.94
CA ILE A 64 -9.10 -6.06 -14.26
C ILE A 64 -9.56 -7.02 -15.36
N MET A 65 -9.29 -8.32 -15.19
CA MET A 65 -9.70 -9.34 -16.16
C MET A 65 -11.22 -9.35 -16.36
N LYS A 66 -11.99 -9.31 -15.26
CA LYS A 66 -13.45 -9.24 -15.31
C LYS A 66 -13.96 -7.94 -15.96
N ASP A 67 -13.34 -6.79 -15.67
CA ASP A 67 -13.72 -5.51 -16.29
C ASP A 67 -13.41 -5.51 -17.80
N GLU A 68 -12.29 -6.12 -18.22
CA GLU A 68 -11.95 -6.30 -19.64
C GLU A 68 -12.90 -7.26 -20.36
N GLU A 69 -13.25 -8.38 -19.75
CA GLU A 69 -14.25 -9.33 -20.26
C GLU A 69 -15.60 -8.65 -20.45
N ALA A 70 -16.08 -7.93 -19.43
CA ALA A 70 -17.34 -7.20 -19.49
C ALA A 70 -17.33 -6.07 -20.53
N ARG A 71 -16.20 -5.36 -20.71
CA ARG A 71 -16.02 -4.39 -21.80
C ARG A 71 -16.12 -5.04 -23.17
N LYS A 72 -15.51 -6.22 -23.33
CA LYS A 72 -15.52 -6.97 -24.59
C LYS A 72 -16.92 -7.46 -24.92
N GLU A 73 -17.66 -7.95 -23.92
CA GLU A 73 -19.05 -8.38 -24.05
C GLU A 73 -19.98 -7.21 -24.40
N ALA A 74 -19.87 -6.08 -23.68
CA ALA A 74 -20.64 -4.87 -24.00
C ALA A 74 -20.35 -4.37 -25.43
N ARG A 75 -19.08 -4.39 -25.86
CA ARG A 75 -18.69 -4.04 -27.24
C ARG A 75 -19.28 -5.01 -28.26
N ALA A 76 -19.33 -6.32 -27.96
CA ALA A 76 -19.93 -7.32 -28.84
C ALA A 76 -21.45 -7.13 -28.97
N ASN A 77 -22.11 -6.72 -27.89
CA ASN A 77 -23.53 -6.39 -27.87
C ASN A 77 -23.86 -5.00 -28.47
N GLY A 78 -22.84 -4.20 -28.81
CA GLY A 78 -23.00 -2.84 -29.35
C GLY A 78 -23.37 -1.78 -28.30
N GLU A 79 -23.20 -2.08 -27.02
CA GLU A 79 -23.51 -1.19 -25.90
C GLU A 79 -22.27 -0.42 -25.41
N ASP A 80 -22.51 0.77 -24.84
CA ASP A 80 -21.47 1.55 -24.18
C ASP A 80 -21.28 1.05 -22.73
N TYR A 81 -20.15 0.39 -22.49
CA TYR A 81 -19.80 -0.21 -21.19
C TYR A 81 -19.89 0.78 -20.02
N ASP A 82 -19.43 2.02 -20.22
CA ASP A 82 -19.42 3.01 -19.15
C ASP A 82 -20.86 3.41 -18.75
N ARG A 83 -21.78 3.44 -19.72
CA ARG A 83 -23.20 3.70 -19.46
C ARG A 83 -23.88 2.54 -18.73
N VAL A 84 -23.67 1.30 -19.18
CA VAL A 84 -24.23 0.09 -18.54
C VAL A 84 -23.75 -0.01 -17.09
N LYS A 85 -22.45 0.25 -16.88
CA LYS A 85 -21.85 0.27 -15.54
C LYS A 85 -22.46 1.35 -14.65
N LEU A 86 -22.68 2.56 -15.18
CA LEU A 86 -23.31 3.64 -14.42
C LEU A 86 -24.78 3.34 -14.04
N LEU A 87 -25.52 2.60 -14.87
CA LEU A 87 -26.89 2.18 -14.57
C LEU A 87 -26.96 1.19 -13.39
N GLN A 88 -25.92 0.41 -13.19
CA GLN A 88 -25.82 -0.56 -12.09
C GLN A 88 -25.36 0.05 -10.76
N ILE A 89 -24.94 1.32 -10.75
CA ILE A 89 -24.45 1.99 -9.54
C ILE A 89 -25.62 2.64 -8.80
N ASP A 90 -25.83 2.22 -7.55
CA ASP A 90 -26.82 2.83 -6.66
C ASP A 90 -26.47 4.29 -6.33
N ALA A 91 -27.50 5.11 -6.07
CA ALA A 91 -27.32 6.53 -5.69
C ALA A 91 -26.41 6.71 -4.46
N THR A 92 -26.51 5.81 -3.47
CA THR A 92 -25.67 5.85 -2.26
C THR A 92 -24.20 5.52 -2.55
N GLU A 93 -23.95 4.61 -3.50
CA GLU A 93 -22.61 4.25 -3.94
C GLU A 93 -22.00 5.36 -4.80
N ALA A 94 -22.79 5.96 -5.69
CA ALA A 94 -22.41 7.12 -6.48
C ALA A 94 -21.98 8.30 -5.58
N GLU A 95 -22.74 8.60 -4.52
CA GLU A 95 -22.39 9.66 -3.57
C GLU A 95 -21.08 9.35 -2.83
N ARG A 96 -20.92 8.10 -2.38
CA ARG A 96 -19.69 7.65 -1.71
C ARG A 96 -18.48 7.78 -2.64
N LEU A 97 -18.64 7.41 -3.91
CA LEU A 97 -17.59 7.50 -4.92
C LEU A 97 -17.24 8.96 -5.23
N ALA A 98 -18.24 9.84 -5.33
CA ALA A 98 -18.06 11.28 -5.49
C ALA A 98 -17.30 11.90 -4.31
N ARG A 99 -17.67 11.56 -3.07
CA ARG A 99 -16.95 12.00 -1.85
C ARG A 99 -15.50 11.53 -1.86
N LYS A 100 -15.22 10.30 -2.27
CA LYS A 100 -13.83 9.77 -2.40
C LYS A 100 -13.03 10.54 -3.47
N ARG A 101 -13.64 10.86 -4.61
CA ARG A 101 -13.00 11.66 -5.68
C ARG A 101 -12.67 13.08 -5.22
N LYS A 102 -13.57 13.73 -4.48
CA LYS A 102 -13.39 15.10 -3.94
C LYS A 102 -12.27 15.23 -2.91
N LYS A 103 -11.89 14.14 -2.21
CA LYS A 103 -10.82 14.16 -1.19
C LYS A 103 -9.39 14.13 -1.75
N LYS A 104 -9.22 14.11 -3.07
CA LYS A 104 -7.88 14.07 -3.70
C LYS A 104 -7.28 15.48 -3.73
N ASN A 105 -6.10 15.64 -3.13
CA ASN A 105 -5.26 16.83 -3.25
C ASN A 105 -3.95 16.41 -3.94
N PRO A 106 -3.96 16.21 -5.28
CA PRO A 106 -2.76 15.81 -6.02
C PRO A 106 -1.69 16.90 -5.92
N ASP A 107 -0.42 16.52 -6.07
CA ASP A 107 0.68 17.48 -6.09
C ASP A 107 0.78 18.13 -7.48
N PRO A 108 0.49 19.44 -7.64
CA PRO A 108 0.60 20.09 -8.94
C PRO A 108 2.06 20.35 -9.37
N GLY A 109 3.04 20.06 -8.50
CA GLY A 109 4.44 20.36 -8.73
C GLY A 109 4.89 21.62 -7.97
N PHE A 110 6.20 21.86 -8.01
CA PHE A 110 6.79 23.04 -7.38
C PHE A 110 6.70 24.23 -8.34
N ALA A 111 5.95 25.26 -7.94
CA ALA A 111 5.88 26.53 -8.64
C ALA A 111 6.66 27.62 -7.88
N ASP A 112 6.31 27.86 -6.62
CA ASP A 112 6.93 28.85 -5.74
C ASP A 112 6.99 28.38 -4.28
N PHE A 113 7.92 28.94 -3.50
CA PHE A 113 8.09 28.67 -2.08
C PHE A 113 6.90 29.14 -1.24
N GLU A 114 6.24 30.25 -1.61
CA GLU A 114 5.05 30.73 -0.90
C GLU A 114 3.89 29.74 -1.05
N GLN A 115 3.64 29.26 -2.27
CA GLN A 115 2.58 28.27 -2.52
C GLN A 115 2.85 26.94 -1.78
N ALA A 116 4.11 26.50 -1.75
CA ALA A 116 4.51 25.31 -0.99
C ALA A 116 4.29 25.51 0.52
N THR A 117 4.62 26.70 1.04
CA THR A 117 4.43 27.06 2.45
C THR A 117 2.94 27.11 2.82
N ILE A 118 2.10 27.75 2.00
CA ILE A 118 0.64 27.80 2.20
C ILE A 118 0.06 26.38 2.23
N ARG A 119 0.50 25.51 1.33
CA ARG A 119 0.01 24.13 1.29
C ARG A 119 0.44 23.33 2.53
N GLN A 120 1.68 23.52 2.98
CA GLN A 120 2.15 22.93 4.23
C GLN A 120 1.32 23.43 5.40
N TYR A 121 1.11 24.73 5.51
CA TYR A 121 0.33 25.37 6.57
C TYR A 121 -1.10 24.85 6.61
N ASN A 122 -1.82 24.86 5.49
CA ASN A 122 -3.19 24.35 5.40
C ASN A 122 -3.30 22.87 5.83
N ARG A 123 -2.27 22.08 5.52
CA ARG A 123 -2.20 20.68 5.95
C ARG A 123 -1.97 20.55 7.46
N LEU A 124 -1.11 21.39 8.04
CA LEU A 124 -0.86 21.41 9.49
C LEU A 124 -2.10 21.86 10.25
N VAL A 125 -2.71 22.97 9.84
CA VAL A 125 -3.96 23.50 10.44
C VAL A 125 -5.07 22.45 10.44
N LYS A 126 -5.24 21.72 9.33
CA LYS A 126 -6.22 20.63 9.25
C LYS A 126 -5.94 19.47 10.21
N GLY A 127 -4.69 19.27 10.61
CA GLY A 127 -4.27 18.22 11.53
C GLY A 127 -4.40 18.61 13.00
N ILE A 128 -4.42 19.90 13.32
CA ILE A 128 -4.55 20.39 14.69
C ILE A 128 -5.96 20.09 15.19
N LYS A 129 -6.04 19.44 16.35
CA LYS A 129 -7.31 19.17 17.07
C LYS A 129 -7.33 20.02 18.34
N PRO A 130 -8.08 21.14 18.35
CA PRO A 130 -8.21 21.96 19.55
C PRO A 130 -8.85 21.17 20.69
N ASN A 131 -8.34 21.34 21.91
CA ASN A 131 -8.99 20.84 23.12
C ASN A 131 -9.86 21.98 23.68
N MET A 132 -11.18 21.78 23.66
CA MET A 132 -12.16 22.79 24.06
C MET A 132 -12.15 23.05 25.57
N GLU A 133 -11.88 22.04 26.40
CA GLU A 133 -11.80 22.20 27.87
C GLU A 133 -10.63 23.12 28.26
N ASN A 134 -9.46 22.90 27.66
CA ASN A 134 -8.30 23.76 27.87
C ASN A 134 -8.56 25.19 27.35
N TYR A 135 -9.33 25.33 26.28
CA TYR A 135 -9.73 26.63 25.73
C TYR A 135 -10.65 27.39 26.68
N GLU A 136 -11.67 26.72 27.24
CA GLU A 136 -12.60 27.31 28.20
C GLU A 136 -11.90 27.70 29.51
N ALA A 137 -11.03 26.84 30.04
CA ALA A 137 -10.23 27.15 31.22
C ALA A 137 -9.29 28.35 31.00
N ALA A 138 -8.68 28.45 29.81
CA ALA A 138 -7.85 29.61 29.46
C ALA A 138 -8.70 30.89 29.32
N LYS A 139 -9.90 30.78 28.76
CA LYS A 139 -10.84 31.89 28.63
C LYS A 139 -11.29 32.43 29.99
N GLU A 140 -11.57 31.55 30.95
CA GLU A 140 -11.92 31.95 32.31
C GLU A 140 -10.74 32.62 33.03
N LYS A 141 -9.52 32.05 32.93
CA LYS A 141 -8.31 32.60 33.57
C LYS A 141 -7.94 34.00 33.05
N LEU A 142 -8.04 34.22 31.74
CA LEU A 142 -7.68 35.50 31.12
C LEU A 142 -8.83 36.52 31.05
N GLY A 143 -10.09 36.09 31.19
CA GLY A 143 -11.25 36.96 31.19
C GLY A 143 -11.32 37.89 29.98
N ALA A 144 -11.42 39.20 30.22
CA ALA A 144 -11.47 40.21 29.15
C ALA A 144 -10.19 40.30 28.31
N ALA A 145 -9.03 39.93 28.87
CA ALA A 145 -7.77 39.93 28.14
C ALA A 145 -7.67 38.78 27.12
N PHE A 146 -8.52 37.76 27.22
CA PHE A 146 -8.52 36.61 26.31
C PHE A 146 -8.81 36.99 24.86
N TYR A 147 -9.69 37.98 24.66
CA TYR A 147 -9.98 38.57 23.35
C TYR A 147 -9.31 39.94 23.18
N GLY A 148 -8.08 40.05 23.68
CA GLY A 148 -7.30 41.28 23.61
C GLY A 148 -7.06 41.76 22.17
N ASP A 149 -7.07 43.08 22.00
CA ASP A 149 -6.69 43.75 20.75
C ASP A 149 -5.15 43.92 20.70
N ARG A 150 -4.62 44.50 19.61
CA ARG A 150 -3.17 44.71 19.39
C ARG A 150 -2.42 45.35 20.57
N ASN A 151 -3.10 46.11 21.42
CA ASN A 151 -2.52 46.83 22.56
C ASN A 151 -2.71 46.11 23.92
N THR A 152 -3.31 44.92 23.97
CA THR A 152 -3.49 44.17 25.21
C THR A 152 -2.19 43.47 25.60
N ILE A 153 -1.69 43.75 26.81
CA ILE A 153 -0.47 43.13 27.34
C ILE A 153 -0.81 41.78 27.97
N LEU A 154 -0.38 40.70 27.32
CA LEU A 154 -0.55 39.31 27.78
C LEU A 154 0.72 38.73 28.42
N GLN A 155 1.81 39.50 28.43
CA GLN A 155 3.11 39.04 28.87
C GLN A 155 3.09 38.78 30.39
N GLY A 156 3.30 37.51 30.78
CA GLY A 156 3.26 37.05 32.17
C GLY A 156 1.94 36.43 32.63
N LEU A 157 0.85 36.50 31.83
CA LEU A 157 -0.43 35.87 32.17
C LEU A 157 -0.54 34.43 31.63
N HIS A 158 0.21 34.11 30.58
CA HIS A 158 0.26 32.78 29.98
C HIS A 158 1.46 31.98 30.51
N GLU A 159 1.19 30.74 30.92
CA GLU A 159 2.21 29.78 31.33
C GLU A 159 2.06 28.54 30.46
N ASP A 160 3.13 28.20 29.74
CA ASP A 160 3.14 27.04 28.86
C ASP A 160 3.16 25.76 29.70
N LYS A 161 2.10 24.95 29.56
CA LYS A 161 2.07 23.61 30.16
C LYS A 161 3.09 22.71 29.46
N LYS A 162 3.83 21.89 30.23
CA LYS A 162 4.81 20.94 29.67
C LYS A 162 4.20 20.04 28.59
N ASP A 163 3.01 19.50 28.82
CA ASP A 163 2.29 18.69 27.83
C ASP A 163 2.03 19.41 26.49
N ALA A 164 1.86 20.73 26.51
CA ALA A 164 1.65 21.52 25.29
C ALA A 164 2.96 21.70 24.51
N VAL A 165 4.06 21.91 25.24
CA VAL A 165 5.41 21.97 24.67
C VAL A 165 5.79 20.62 24.06
N ASP A 166 5.53 19.51 24.75
CA ASP A 166 5.82 18.18 24.24
C ASP A 166 5.06 17.86 22.94
N ARG A 167 3.79 18.27 22.85
CA ARG A 167 3.00 18.14 21.60
C ARG A 167 3.56 18.98 20.46
N LEU A 168 4.06 20.18 20.75
CA LEU A 168 4.69 21.04 19.76
C LEU A 168 5.99 20.39 19.24
N VAL A 169 6.83 19.88 20.15
CA VAL A 169 8.07 19.18 19.80
C VAL A 169 7.76 17.97 18.92
N GLU A 170 6.78 17.14 19.29
CA GLU A 170 6.37 15.98 18.51
C GLU A 170 5.90 16.37 17.10
N ASP A 171 5.15 17.48 16.95
CA ASP A 171 4.73 17.95 15.62
C ASP A 171 5.92 18.47 14.80
N VAL A 172 6.87 19.18 15.42
CA VAL A 172 8.10 19.64 14.75
C VAL A 172 8.93 18.44 14.26
N GLU A 173 9.10 17.41 15.08
CA GLU A 173 9.80 16.18 14.68
C GLU A 173 9.09 15.48 13.51
N LYS A 174 7.75 15.40 13.54
CA LYS A 174 6.95 14.89 12.42
C LYS A 174 7.15 15.72 11.15
N GLN A 175 7.25 17.04 11.27
CA GLN A 175 7.53 17.92 10.14
C GLN A 175 8.92 17.69 9.55
N ILE A 176 9.95 17.54 10.40
CA ILE A 176 11.33 17.23 10.00
C ILE A 176 11.38 15.88 9.28
N ALA A 177 10.81 14.83 9.87
CA ALA A 177 10.77 13.48 9.28
C ALA A 177 10.03 13.46 7.93
N LYS A 178 9.02 14.32 7.76
CA LYS A 178 8.31 14.46 6.49
C LYS A 178 9.14 15.20 5.44
N ARG A 179 9.90 16.23 5.85
CA ARG A 179 10.80 16.99 4.98
C ARG A 179 11.95 16.13 4.47
N GLU A 180 12.50 15.26 5.32
CA GLU A 180 13.54 14.31 4.93
C GLU A 180 13.07 13.36 3.82
N LYS A 181 11.81 12.91 3.89
CA LYS A 181 11.19 12.02 2.90
C LYS A 181 10.69 12.72 1.63
N TYR A 182 10.94 14.03 1.48
CA TYR A 182 10.52 14.79 0.29
C TYR A 182 11.23 14.30 -0.98
N SER A 183 12.54 14.09 -0.90
CA SER A 183 13.33 13.51 -1.99
C SER A 183 13.47 12.00 -1.79
N ARG A 184 12.67 11.21 -2.52
CA ARG A 184 12.75 9.75 -2.47
C ARG A 184 13.84 9.24 -3.41
N ARG A 185 14.73 8.38 -2.91
CA ARG A 185 15.69 7.66 -3.75
C ARG A 185 14.92 6.71 -4.68
N ARG A 186 15.19 6.78 -5.98
CA ARG A 186 14.71 5.78 -6.94
C ARG A 186 15.51 4.50 -6.74
N MET A 187 14.88 3.34 -6.89
CA MET A 187 15.62 2.07 -6.85
C MET A 187 16.63 2.06 -7.99
N HIS A 188 17.86 1.65 -7.70
CA HIS A 188 18.87 1.42 -8.72
C HIS A 188 18.46 0.17 -9.51
N ASN A 189 18.57 0.23 -10.84
CA ASN A 189 18.35 -0.90 -11.70
C ASN A 189 19.73 -1.35 -12.20
N ASP A 190 20.19 -2.50 -11.74
CA ASP A 190 21.53 -3.02 -12.07
C ASP A 190 21.64 -3.46 -13.54
N ASP A 191 20.49 -3.72 -14.19
CA ASP A 191 20.41 -4.13 -15.60
C ASP A 191 20.44 -2.94 -16.59
N ALA A 192 20.49 -1.70 -16.09
CA ALA A 192 20.54 -0.52 -16.95
C ALA A 192 21.96 -0.26 -17.47
N ASP A 193 22.10 0.12 -18.74
CA ASP A 193 23.38 0.49 -19.33
C ASP A 193 24.03 1.64 -18.53
N ILE A 194 25.24 1.40 -18.04
CA ILE A 194 25.96 2.34 -17.17
C ILE A 194 26.73 3.32 -18.04
N ASP A 195 26.26 4.57 -18.11
CA ASP A 195 26.89 5.67 -18.85
C ASP A 195 27.85 6.53 -18.00
N TYR A 196 28.17 6.09 -16.78
CA TYR A 196 28.92 6.87 -15.79
C TYR A 196 30.02 6.07 -15.09
N ILE A 197 31.08 6.77 -14.67
CA ILE A 197 32.21 6.19 -13.91
C ILE A 197 32.04 6.39 -12.39
N ASN A 198 31.40 7.49 -11.97
CA ASN A 198 31.19 7.81 -10.55
C ASN A 198 29.77 8.35 -10.28
N GLU A 199 29.33 8.37 -9.01
CA GLU A 199 27.97 8.80 -8.64
C GLU A 199 27.68 10.26 -9.00
N ARG A 200 28.70 11.14 -8.94
CA ARG A 200 28.54 12.55 -9.30
C ARG A 200 28.29 12.71 -10.80
N ASN A 201 28.96 11.92 -11.63
CA ASN A 201 28.77 11.83 -13.06
C ASN A 201 27.37 11.24 -13.37
N ALA A 202 26.95 10.18 -12.67
CA ALA A 202 25.60 9.64 -12.82
C ALA A 202 24.50 10.69 -12.59
N LYS A 203 24.63 11.50 -11.53
CA LYS A 203 23.70 12.60 -11.25
C LYS A 203 23.75 13.71 -12.30
N PHE A 204 24.92 13.96 -12.87
CA PHE A 204 25.10 14.93 -13.94
C PHE A 204 24.48 14.45 -15.26
N ASN A 205 24.73 13.20 -15.67
CA ASN A 205 24.10 12.56 -16.82
C ASN A 205 22.58 12.54 -16.67
N GLN A 206 22.06 12.17 -15.49
CA GLN A 206 20.62 12.25 -15.20
C GLN A 206 20.07 13.68 -15.29
N LYS A 207 20.87 14.70 -14.96
CA LYS A 207 20.47 16.11 -15.15
C LYS A 207 20.40 16.42 -16.64
N LEU A 208 21.41 16.04 -17.43
CA LEU A 208 21.41 16.24 -18.88
C LEU A 208 20.23 15.53 -19.54
N GLU A 209 19.94 14.29 -19.18
CA GLU A 209 18.81 13.52 -19.73
C GLU A 209 17.46 14.21 -19.48
N ARG A 210 17.27 14.85 -18.31
CA ARG A 210 16.03 15.58 -18.00
C ARG A 210 15.81 16.82 -18.87
N PHE A 211 16.87 17.49 -19.30
CA PHE A 211 16.77 18.72 -20.10
C PHE A 211 16.89 18.47 -21.60
N TYR A 212 17.79 17.57 -22.00
CA TYR A 212 18.14 17.35 -23.40
C TYR A 212 17.60 16.04 -23.97
N GLY A 213 17.21 15.08 -23.14
CA GLY A 213 16.78 13.75 -23.60
C GLY A 213 15.59 13.79 -24.56
N GLU A 214 14.69 14.77 -24.42
CA GLU A 214 13.60 14.99 -25.38
C GLU A 214 14.13 15.40 -26.76
N HIS A 215 15.15 16.26 -26.79
CA HIS A 215 15.74 16.79 -28.03
C HIS A 215 16.76 15.85 -28.66
N THR A 216 17.46 15.02 -27.87
CA THR A 216 18.51 14.11 -28.33
C THR A 216 18.02 12.67 -28.54
N ARG A 217 16.70 12.44 -28.42
CA ARG A 217 16.10 11.11 -28.55
C ARG A 217 16.46 10.42 -29.87
N GLU A 218 16.44 11.15 -30.98
CA GLU A 218 16.78 10.61 -32.30
C GLU A 218 18.26 10.24 -32.40
N THR A 219 19.15 11.10 -31.91
CA THR A 219 20.58 10.82 -31.85
C THR A 219 20.87 9.57 -31.02
N LYS A 220 20.20 9.42 -29.88
CA LYS A 220 20.32 8.25 -29.00
C LYS A 220 19.87 6.96 -29.69
N LEU A 221 18.71 6.99 -30.37
CA LEU A 221 18.21 5.86 -31.15
C LEU A 221 19.15 5.49 -32.30
N ASN A 222 19.76 6.47 -32.97
CA ASN A 222 20.72 6.20 -34.05
C ASN A 222 22.00 5.54 -33.51
N LEU A 223 22.48 5.96 -32.33
CA LEU A 223 23.60 5.31 -31.64
C LEU A 223 23.26 3.85 -31.27
N GLU A 224 22.09 3.60 -30.70
CA GLU A 224 21.61 2.25 -30.36
C GLU A 224 21.42 1.35 -31.59
N ARG A 225 21.14 1.95 -32.76
CA ARG A 225 21.04 1.25 -34.06
C ARG A 225 22.37 1.09 -34.79
N GLY A 226 23.49 1.43 -34.17
CA GLY A 226 24.82 1.28 -34.77
C GLY A 226 25.19 2.40 -35.75
N THR A 227 24.70 3.61 -35.53
CA THR A 227 24.97 4.83 -36.31
C THR A 227 24.52 4.80 -37.77
N ALA A 228 23.66 3.84 -38.13
CA ALA A 228 22.96 3.83 -39.40
C ALA A 228 21.90 4.95 -39.42
N ILE A 229 22.00 5.86 -40.40
CA ILE A 229 20.98 6.86 -40.74
C ILE A 229 19.81 6.17 -41.44
#